data_AF-A0AA43I4E5-F1
#
_entry.id   AF-A0AA43I4E5-F1
#
_cell.length_a   1.000
_cell.length_b   1.000
_cell.length_c   1.000
_cell.angle_alpha   90.00
_cell.angle_beta   90.00
_cell.angle_gamma   90.00
#
_symmetry.space_group_name_H-M   'P 1'
#
loop_
_entity.id
_entity.type
_entity.pdbx_description
1 polymer ?
#
loop_
_entity_poly.entity_id
_entity_poly.type
_entity_poly.pdbx_seq_one_letter_code
_entity_poly.pdbx_strand_id
1 'polypeptide(L)'
;MTDLDNFFNLSNDYFSLSCKKCTFEIEETLKTDEDAHKALMVYPVNNEGLNYAFSGKQGLCLTTPHGSIQNENILGKLISLPGNNAKKVLHFFEEHGYLLPISTEGTEVDVVALVEILNRIKATVLLMAALENPSLDHDRILHLALYLLLGKQVTLNGTSQISYTTYRHPFHDNIKNQVAVDSLQQSSDAESITIKDMIYAPSYGLNADEYDDISNGETFTYDYPGINDTLYRHLAIAYKQNNIQSKNLRLIVEFLFHYMHSVGIIKIVTLDGGIEYYGTPNHNRFDERLKLAVVPFARLILSGEINYNTRSIKPFYNPNSLEPSWKAPSLLTALYFSAFYMKPGSEIYRKCANPSCDKYFLVKTSNSRKKYCCDNCRNANNQRSHRIKVQKGK
;
A
#
# COMPACT_ATOMS: atom_id res chain seq x y z
N MET A 1 -23.34 24.65 -24.28
CA MET A 1 -24.28 23.91 -23.40
C MET A 1 -23.43 22.96 -22.59
N THR A 2 -23.30 23.23 -21.31
CA THR A 2 -22.57 22.39 -20.36
C THR A 2 -23.39 21.14 -20.08
N ASP A 3 -22.87 19.96 -20.41
CA ASP A 3 -23.42 18.68 -19.96
C ASP A 3 -23.37 18.65 -18.42
N LEU A 4 -24.49 19.02 -17.81
CA LEU A 4 -24.78 18.77 -16.41
C LEU A 4 -25.22 17.31 -16.32
N ASP A 5 -24.26 16.43 -16.07
CA ASP A 5 -24.54 15.05 -15.66
C ASP A 5 -25.58 15.07 -14.52
N ASN A 6 -26.73 14.44 -14.77
CA ASN A 6 -27.83 14.36 -13.82
C ASN A 6 -27.46 13.41 -12.67
N PHE A 7 -26.87 13.96 -11.61
CA PHE A 7 -26.55 13.22 -10.39
C PHE A 7 -27.70 13.30 -9.37
N PHE A 8 -28.35 12.16 -9.13
CA PHE A 8 -29.32 12.00 -8.04
C PHE A 8 -28.63 11.39 -6.80
N ASN A 9 -28.70 12.10 -5.68
CA ASN A 9 -28.20 11.67 -4.37
C ASN A 9 -29.17 10.66 -3.75
N LEU A 10 -28.67 9.54 -3.19
CA LEU A 10 -29.34 8.96 -2.04
C LEU A 10 -29.11 9.91 -0.86
N SER A 11 -30.13 10.08 -0.03
CA SER A 11 -30.17 10.97 1.15
C SER A 11 -29.12 10.68 2.25
N ASN A 12 -28.11 9.84 1.96
CA ASN A 12 -26.97 9.53 2.83
C ASN A 12 -25.65 9.29 2.03
N ASP A 13 -25.57 9.67 0.76
CA ASP A 13 -24.37 9.46 -0.05
C ASP A 13 -23.27 10.47 0.31
N TYR A 14 -22.17 9.96 0.85
CA TYR A 14 -21.00 10.76 1.19
C TYR A 14 -20.10 11.07 -0.01
N PHE A 15 -20.49 10.72 -1.23
CA PHE A 15 -19.57 10.73 -2.35
C PHE A 15 -20.25 10.55 -3.72
N SER A 16 -19.81 11.28 -4.75
CA SER A 16 -20.15 11.06 -6.14
C SER A 16 -18.91 10.84 -7.02
N LEU A 17 -18.94 9.76 -7.80
CA LEU A 17 -18.04 9.50 -8.90
C LEU A 17 -18.83 8.91 -10.06
N SER A 18 -18.63 9.46 -11.25
CA SER A 18 -18.95 8.78 -12.49
C SER A 18 -17.66 8.50 -13.25
N CYS A 19 -17.57 7.30 -13.80
CA CYS A 19 -16.56 6.95 -14.78
C CYS A 19 -17.20 6.24 -15.96
N LYS A 20 -16.45 6.07 -17.04
CA LYS A 20 -16.91 5.26 -18.18
C LYS A 20 -16.52 3.81 -17.94
N LYS A 21 -17.39 2.91 -18.38
CA LYS A 21 -17.00 1.52 -18.56
C LYS A 21 -15.87 1.42 -19.59
N CYS A 22 -15.08 0.36 -19.52
CA CYS A 22 -13.93 0.18 -20.41
C CYS A 22 -13.83 -1.23 -20.95
N THR A 23 -13.07 -1.38 -22.04
CA THR A 23 -12.68 -2.66 -22.65
C THR A 23 -11.17 -2.66 -22.88
N PHE A 24 -10.58 -3.86 -22.91
CA PHE A 24 -9.16 -4.03 -23.16
C PHE A 24 -8.91 -4.74 -24.49
N GLU A 25 -7.97 -4.23 -25.27
CA GLU A 25 -7.59 -4.79 -26.56
C GLU A 25 -6.07 -4.89 -26.66
N ILE A 26 -5.56 -5.88 -27.39
CA ILE A 26 -4.13 -5.98 -27.68
C ILE A 26 -3.93 -5.41 -29.07
N GLU A 27 -3.09 -4.39 -29.18
CA GLU A 27 -2.71 -3.79 -30.46
C GLU A 27 -1.30 -4.16 -30.83
N GLU A 28 -1.08 -4.41 -32.12
CA GLU A 28 0.23 -4.63 -32.71
C GLU A 28 0.62 -3.38 -33.51
N THR A 29 1.61 -2.64 -33.04
CA THR A 29 2.21 -1.53 -33.80
C THR A 29 3.53 -1.97 -34.41
N LEU A 30 3.68 -1.80 -35.73
CA LEU A 30 4.95 -2.01 -36.41
C LEU A 30 5.90 -0.86 -36.04
N LYS A 31 6.96 -1.13 -35.27
CA LYS A 31 8.05 -0.18 -35.10
C LYS A 31 8.95 -0.22 -36.33
N THR A 32 9.65 0.89 -36.60
CA THR A 32 10.53 1.07 -37.76
C THR A 32 11.69 0.07 -37.86
N ASP A 33 11.96 -0.70 -36.79
CA ASP A 33 12.98 -1.76 -36.72
C ASP A 33 12.33 -3.16 -36.60
N GLU A 34 11.51 -3.56 -37.58
CA GLU A 34 10.98 -4.92 -37.87
C GLU A 34 10.33 -5.77 -36.74
N ASP A 35 10.36 -5.35 -35.48
CA ASP A 35 9.73 -6.02 -34.34
C ASP A 35 8.36 -5.40 -34.05
N ALA A 36 7.31 -6.23 -34.20
CA ALA A 36 5.94 -5.86 -33.83
C ALA A 36 5.83 -5.62 -32.33
N HIS A 37 5.50 -4.40 -31.92
CA HIS A 37 5.26 -4.05 -30.53
C HIS A 37 3.80 -4.38 -30.17
N LYS A 38 3.62 -5.34 -29.25
CA LYS A 38 2.32 -5.68 -28.67
C LYS A 38 2.06 -4.84 -27.43
N ALA A 39 1.03 -4.00 -27.48
CA ALA A 39 0.61 -3.16 -26.37
C ALA A 39 -0.81 -3.53 -25.91
N LEU A 40 -1.04 -3.55 -24.60
CA LEU A 40 -2.38 -3.68 -24.04
C LEU A 40 -2.99 -2.29 -23.94
N MET A 41 -4.09 -2.06 -24.64
CA MET A 41 -4.79 -0.78 -24.70
C MET A 41 -6.11 -0.87 -23.93
N VAL A 42 -6.50 0.22 -23.27
CA VAL A 42 -7.82 0.36 -22.63
C VAL A 42 -8.63 1.46 -23.31
N TYR A 43 -9.87 1.15 -23.66
CA TYR A 43 -10.79 2.03 -24.37
C TYR A 43 -12.06 2.28 -23.56
N PRO A 44 -12.64 3.49 -23.60
CA PRO A 44 -13.95 3.73 -23.02
C PRO A 44 -15.03 3.11 -23.90
N VAL A 45 -16.01 2.46 -23.28
CA VAL A 45 -17.21 1.99 -23.98
C VAL A 45 -18.16 3.18 -24.16
N ASN A 46 -18.58 3.42 -25.40
CA ASN A 46 -19.46 4.53 -25.74
C ASN A 46 -20.81 4.41 -25.01
N ASN A 47 -21.28 5.53 -24.44
CA ASN A 47 -22.57 5.66 -23.75
C ASN A 47 -22.81 4.76 -22.53
N GLU A 48 -21.80 4.08 -22.00
CA GLU A 48 -21.90 3.29 -20.76
C GLU A 48 -21.19 3.99 -19.60
N GLY A 49 -21.95 4.80 -18.86
CA GLY A 49 -21.50 5.41 -17.60
C GLY A 49 -21.69 4.48 -16.41
N LEU A 50 -20.74 4.52 -15.48
CA LEU A 50 -20.78 3.84 -14.19
C LEU A 50 -20.88 4.90 -13.10
N ASN A 51 -21.79 4.72 -12.15
CA ASN A 51 -21.99 5.63 -11.03
C ASN A 51 -21.62 4.96 -9.71
N TYR A 52 -20.97 5.71 -8.84
CA TYR A 52 -20.50 5.22 -7.56
C TYR A 52 -21.00 6.09 -6.42
N ALA A 53 -21.35 5.42 -5.33
CA ALA A 53 -21.71 6.02 -4.07
C ALA A 53 -20.96 5.34 -2.92
N PHE A 54 -20.74 6.05 -1.83
CA PHE A 54 -20.17 5.48 -0.61
C PHE A 54 -21.27 5.27 0.44
N SER A 55 -21.40 4.03 0.91
CA SER A 55 -22.28 3.63 1.99
C SER A 55 -21.46 3.25 3.23
N GLY A 56 -21.76 3.86 4.38
CA GLY A 56 -21.03 3.58 5.63
C GLY A 56 -21.14 2.13 6.14
N LYS A 57 -22.05 1.31 5.60
CA LYS A 57 -22.15 -0.13 5.91
C LYS A 57 -21.57 -1.04 4.84
N GLN A 58 -21.56 -0.60 3.58
CA GLN A 58 -21.25 -1.42 2.41
C GLN A 58 -19.97 -0.98 1.68
N GLY A 59 -19.36 0.12 2.11
CA GLY A 59 -18.20 0.72 1.48
C GLY A 59 -18.54 1.42 0.16
N LEU A 60 -17.58 1.42 -0.77
CA LEU A 60 -17.80 1.85 -2.15
C LEU A 60 -18.77 0.90 -2.85
N CYS A 61 -19.83 1.45 -3.45
CA CYS A 61 -20.87 0.73 -4.17
C CYS A 61 -21.01 1.28 -5.59
N LEU A 62 -21.20 0.37 -6.56
CA LEU A 62 -21.67 0.69 -7.90
C LEU A 62 -23.20 0.83 -7.86
N THR A 63 -23.73 1.90 -8.44
CA THR A 63 -25.14 2.26 -8.41
C THR A 63 -25.71 2.53 -9.80
N THR A 64 -27.02 2.43 -9.94
CA THR A 64 -27.74 3.00 -11.09
C THR A 64 -27.66 4.52 -11.05
N PRO A 65 -27.94 5.23 -12.16
CA PRO A 65 -28.08 6.70 -12.14
C PRO A 65 -29.11 7.23 -11.14
N HIS A 66 -30.03 6.37 -10.69
CA HIS A 66 -31.07 6.68 -9.71
C HIS A 66 -30.71 6.21 -8.28
N GLY A 67 -29.45 5.81 -8.03
CA GLY A 67 -28.96 5.44 -6.70
C GLY A 67 -29.28 4.01 -6.25
N SER A 68 -29.86 3.15 -7.08
CA SER A 68 -30.06 1.74 -6.68
C SER A 68 -28.73 0.99 -6.69
N ILE A 69 -28.38 0.31 -5.61
CA ILE A 69 -27.13 -0.46 -5.50
C ILE A 69 -27.18 -1.65 -6.47
N GLN A 70 -26.21 -1.69 -7.38
CA GLN A 70 -25.97 -2.83 -8.28
C GLN A 70 -24.91 -3.75 -7.71
N ASN A 71 -23.88 -3.18 -7.10
CA ASN A 71 -22.76 -3.93 -6.56
C ASN A 71 -22.16 -3.26 -5.34
N GLU A 72 -21.88 -4.03 -4.30
CA GLU A 72 -21.34 -3.53 -3.03
C GLU A 72 -19.89 -3.95 -2.81
N ASN A 73 -19.22 -3.27 -1.89
CA ASN A 73 -17.90 -3.62 -1.39
C ASN A 73 -16.85 -3.77 -2.51
N ILE A 74 -16.78 -2.78 -3.41
CA ILE A 74 -15.87 -2.80 -4.56
C ILE A 74 -14.40 -2.88 -4.12
N LEU A 75 -14.02 -2.18 -3.04
CA LEU A 75 -12.68 -2.29 -2.46
C LEU A 75 -12.35 -3.72 -2.01
N GLY A 76 -13.27 -4.38 -1.29
CA GLY A 76 -13.10 -5.77 -0.87
C GLY A 76 -12.95 -6.73 -2.05
N LYS A 77 -13.68 -6.50 -3.15
CA LYS A 77 -13.53 -7.29 -4.38
C LYS A 77 -12.17 -7.09 -5.04
N LEU A 78 -11.70 -5.85 -5.13
CA LEU A 78 -10.40 -5.52 -5.70
C LEU A 78 -9.26 -6.22 -4.95
N ILE A 79 -9.20 -6.10 -3.62
CA ILE A 79 -8.13 -6.71 -2.82
C ILE A 79 -8.21 -8.25 -2.77
N SER A 80 -9.35 -8.82 -3.20
CA SER A 80 -9.55 -10.26 -3.37
C SER A 80 -9.11 -10.79 -4.73
N LEU A 81 -8.68 -9.92 -5.65
CA LEU A 81 -8.21 -10.35 -6.95
C LEU A 81 -6.95 -11.21 -6.80
N PRO A 82 -6.88 -12.35 -7.50
CA PRO A 82 -5.67 -13.17 -7.50
C PRO A 82 -4.58 -12.51 -8.34
N GLY A 83 -3.42 -12.26 -7.72
CA GLY A 83 -2.31 -11.52 -8.34
C GLY A 83 -1.71 -12.17 -9.60
N ASN A 84 -1.98 -13.46 -9.83
CA ASN A 84 -1.48 -14.23 -10.97
C ASN A 84 -2.53 -14.48 -12.07
N ASN A 85 -3.68 -13.81 -12.05
CA ASN A 85 -4.74 -14.03 -13.04
C ASN A 85 -5.13 -12.72 -13.74
N ALA A 86 -4.39 -12.38 -14.80
CA ALA A 86 -4.64 -11.19 -15.61
C ALA A 86 -6.10 -11.11 -16.09
N LYS A 87 -6.69 -12.22 -16.55
CA LYS A 87 -8.08 -12.24 -17.04
C LYS A 87 -9.08 -11.76 -15.99
N LYS A 88 -8.93 -12.19 -14.73
CA LYS A 88 -9.80 -11.75 -13.64
C LYS A 88 -9.60 -10.28 -13.28
N VAL A 89 -8.37 -9.78 -13.39
CA VAL A 89 -8.05 -8.36 -13.16
C VAL A 89 -8.67 -7.49 -14.26
N LEU A 90 -8.49 -7.83 -15.53
CA LEU A 90 -9.07 -7.09 -16.65
C LEU A 90 -10.60 -7.12 -16.58
N HIS A 91 -11.20 -8.28 -16.34
CA HIS A 91 -12.65 -8.41 -16.20
C HIS A 91 -13.21 -7.55 -15.06
N PHE A 92 -12.49 -7.44 -13.93
CA PHE A 92 -12.88 -6.52 -12.86
C PHE A 92 -12.97 -5.07 -13.36
N PHE A 93 -11.98 -4.61 -14.14
CA PHE A 93 -11.99 -3.26 -14.68
C PHE A 93 -13.02 -3.06 -15.81
N GLU A 94 -13.32 -4.08 -16.60
CA GLU A 94 -14.42 -4.03 -17.57
C GLU A 94 -15.78 -3.85 -16.88
N GLU A 95 -15.98 -4.47 -15.71
CA GLU A 95 -17.21 -4.33 -14.92
C GLU A 95 -17.28 -3.01 -14.14
N HIS A 96 -16.14 -2.48 -13.66
CA HIS A 96 -16.10 -1.38 -12.69
C HIS A 96 -15.42 -0.10 -13.24
N GLY A 97 -14.98 -0.10 -14.49
CA GLY A 97 -14.22 1.01 -15.06
C GLY A 97 -12.76 1.00 -14.62
N TYR A 98 -11.93 1.76 -15.35
CA TYR A 98 -10.48 1.82 -15.11
C TYR A 98 -10.12 2.68 -13.89
N LEU A 99 -8.91 2.49 -13.34
CA LEU A 99 -8.43 3.22 -12.16
C LEU A 99 -8.38 4.73 -12.39
N LEU A 100 -7.96 5.16 -13.59
CA LEU A 100 -7.84 6.55 -14.00
C LEU A 100 -8.81 6.86 -15.14
N PRO A 101 -9.17 8.13 -15.37
CA PRO A 101 -9.80 8.55 -16.62
C PRO A 101 -8.92 8.15 -17.82
N ILE A 102 -9.55 7.57 -18.84
CA ILE A 102 -8.89 7.05 -20.05
C ILE A 102 -9.24 7.93 -21.27
N SER A 103 -8.33 7.96 -22.25
CA SER A 103 -8.55 8.70 -23.50
C SER A 103 -9.61 8.03 -24.36
N THR A 104 -10.36 8.82 -25.14
CA THR A 104 -11.27 8.27 -26.17
C THR A 104 -10.52 7.57 -27.30
N GLU A 105 -9.26 7.93 -27.51
CA GLU A 105 -8.36 7.32 -28.50
C GLU A 105 -7.64 6.07 -27.97
N GLY A 106 -7.94 5.64 -26.74
CA GLY A 106 -7.25 4.55 -26.07
C GLY A 106 -6.08 5.03 -25.21
N THR A 107 -5.78 4.26 -24.17
CA THR A 107 -4.65 4.48 -23.28
C THR A 107 -3.85 3.19 -23.16
N GLU A 108 -2.53 3.25 -23.37
CA GLU A 108 -1.65 2.10 -23.15
C GLU A 108 -1.55 1.78 -21.65
N VAL A 109 -1.68 0.49 -21.32
CA VAL A 109 -1.66 -0.03 -19.96
C VAL A 109 -0.28 -0.59 -19.63
N ASP A 110 0.47 0.12 -18.79
CA ASP A 110 1.62 -0.47 -18.11
C ASP A 110 1.14 -1.49 -17.07
N VAL A 111 1.22 -2.77 -17.44
CA VAL A 111 0.77 -3.89 -16.59
C VAL A 111 1.57 -3.98 -15.30
N VAL A 112 2.87 -3.66 -15.32
CA VAL A 112 3.72 -3.71 -14.14
C VAL A 112 3.32 -2.61 -13.16
N ALA A 113 3.10 -1.39 -13.66
CA ALA A 113 2.61 -0.28 -12.85
C ALA A 113 1.20 -0.56 -12.28
N LEU A 114 0.30 -1.10 -13.11
CA LEU A 114 -1.06 -1.46 -12.68
C LEU A 114 -1.05 -2.47 -11.54
N VAL A 115 -0.28 -3.55 -11.67
CA VAL A 115 -0.16 -4.59 -10.63
C VAL A 115 0.41 -4.01 -9.33
N GLU A 116 1.45 -3.18 -9.43
CA GLU A 116 2.05 -2.54 -8.25
C GLU A 116 1.04 -1.63 -7.53
N ILE A 117 0.24 -0.85 -8.27
CA ILE A 117 -0.81 0.00 -7.68
C ILE A 117 -1.87 -0.84 -6.96
N LEU A 118 -2.31 -1.95 -7.57
CA LEU A 118 -3.25 -2.88 -6.95
C LEU A 118 -2.68 -3.48 -5.66
N ASN A 119 -1.41 -3.87 -5.68
CA ASN A 119 -0.71 -4.40 -4.52
C ASN A 119 -0.57 -3.36 -3.42
N ARG A 120 -0.30 -2.09 -3.76
CA ARG A 120 -0.29 -1.00 -2.77
C ARG A 120 -1.64 -0.79 -2.11
N ILE A 121 -2.74 -0.72 -2.87
CA ILE A 121 -4.10 -0.62 -2.30
C ILE A 121 -4.35 -1.79 -1.34
N LYS A 122 -4.01 -3.01 -1.76
CA LYS A 122 -4.14 -4.21 -0.93
C LYS A 122 -3.29 -4.12 0.34
N ALA A 123 -2.04 -3.69 0.24
CA ALA A 123 -1.15 -3.52 1.37
C ALA A 123 -1.64 -2.46 2.36
N THR A 124 -2.17 -1.34 1.87
CA THR A 124 -2.80 -0.29 2.69
C THR A 124 -3.93 -0.87 3.54
N VAL A 125 -4.88 -1.57 2.91
CA VAL A 125 -6.03 -2.16 3.63
C VAL A 125 -5.60 -3.25 4.60
N LEU A 126 -4.62 -4.08 4.22
CA LEU A 126 -4.08 -5.12 5.10
C LEU A 126 -3.33 -4.53 6.30
N LEU A 127 -2.61 -3.41 6.11
CA LEU A 127 -1.89 -2.75 7.19
C LEU A 127 -2.85 -2.10 8.18
N MET A 128 -3.92 -1.46 7.69
CA MET A 128 -5.02 -0.98 8.54
C MET A 128 -5.58 -2.11 9.40
N ALA A 129 -5.94 -3.24 8.78
CA ALA A 129 -6.49 -4.38 9.49
C ALA A 129 -5.50 -4.98 10.52
N ALA A 130 -4.20 -5.01 10.20
CA ALA A 130 -3.17 -5.50 11.11
C ALA A 130 -2.99 -4.59 12.33
N LEU A 131 -3.01 -3.27 12.14
CA LEU A 131 -2.89 -2.27 13.21
C LEU A 131 -4.13 -2.20 14.12
N GLU A 132 -5.28 -2.66 13.65
CA GLU A 132 -6.53 -2.72 14.42
C GLU A 132 -6.76 -4.06 15.14
N ASN A 133 -5.91 -5.05 14.89
CA ASN A 133 -6.03 -6.35 15.52
C ASN A 133 -5.70 -6.25 17.03
N PRO A 134 -6.55 -6.76 17.94
CA PRO A 134 -6.26 -6.76 19.38
C PRO A 134 -4.94 -7.46 19.74
N SER A 135 -4.54 -8.46 18.97
CA SER A 135 -3.23 -9.09 19.07
C SER A 135 -2.40 -8.68 17.85
N LEU A 136 -1.40 -7.83 18.09
CA LEU A 136 -0.56 -7.28 17.03
C LEU A 136 0.40 -8.35 16.50
N ASP A 137 0.34 -8.56 15.19
CA ASP A 137 1.31 -9.33 14.44
C ASP A 137 2.39 -8.36 13.92
N HIS A 138 3.45 -8.19 14.72
CA HIS A 138 4.49 -7.20 14.44
C HIS A 138 5.24 -7.48 13.14
N ASP A 139 5.47 -8.76 12.79
CA ASP A 139 6.09 -9.16 11.53
C ASP A 139 5.23 -8.77 10.33
N ARG A 140 3.91 -9.02 10.42
CA ARG A 140 2.95 -8.59 9.39
C ARG A 140 2.90 -7.07 9.24
N ILE A 141 2.87 -6.33 10.36
CA ILE A 141 2.86 -4.87 10.37
C ILE A 141 4.14 -4.33 9.73
N LEU A 142 5.28 -4.87 10.12
CA LEU A 142 6.59 -4.53 9.57
C LEU A 142 6.64 -4.73 8.07
N HIS A 143 6.30 -5.93 7.59
CA HIS A 143 6.35 -6.28 6.17
C HIS A 143 5.51 -5.33 5.32
N LEU A 144 4.26 -5.09 5.72
CA LEU A 144 3.34 -4.23 4.97
C LEU A 144 3.79 -2.76 5.00
N ALA A 145 4.29 -2.27 6.14
CA ALA A 145 4.82 -0.92 6.25
C ALA A 145 6.08 -0.72 5.41
N LEU A 146 7.02 -1.68 5.45
CA LEU A 146 8.22 -1.64 4.62
C LEU A 146 7.89 -1.75 3.13
N TYR A 147 6.91 -2.56 2.74
CA TYR A 147 6.49 -2.64 1.34
C TYR A 147 5.96 -1.29 0.84
N LEU A 148 5.13 -0.60 1.63
CA LEU A 148 4.62 0.73 1.25
C LEU A 148 5.73 1.80 1.23
N LEU A 149 6.71 1.71 2.13
CA LEU A 149 7.80 2.67 2.22
C LEU A 149 8.89 2.46 1.16
N LEU A 150 9.36 1.22 0.97
CA LEU A 150 10.52 0.86 0.16
C LEU A 150 10.16 0.20 -1.18
N GLY A 151 8.88 -0.09 -1.41
CA GLY A 151 8.40 -0.65 -2.68
C GLY A 151 8.68 0.25 -3.88
N LYS A 152 8.68 -0.36 -5.07
CA LYS A 152 9.00 0.33 -6.33
C LYS A 152 8.02 1.47 -6.58
N GLN A 153 8.55 2.66 -6.87
CA GLN A 153 7.74 3.77 -7.36
C GLN A 153 7.36 3.51 -8.82
N VAL A 154 6.07 3.63 -9.13
CA VAL A 154 5.53 3.44 -10.48
C VAL A 154 4.61 4.58 -10.87
N THR A 155 4.46 4.79 -12.18
CA THR A 155 3.55 5.78 -12.75
C THR A 155 2.60 5.08 -13.70
N LEU A 156 1.31 5.37 -13.55
CA LEU A 156 0.26 4.90 -14.43
C LEU A 156 -0.31 6.09 -15.21
N ASN A 157 -0.41 5.93 -16.52
CA ASN A 157 -0.94 6.95 -17.42
C ASN A 157 -2.46 6.76 -17.58
N GLY A 158 -3.19 7.87 -17.65
CA GLY A 158 -4.61 7.91 -18.00
C GLY A 158 -4.78 8.65 -19.33
N THR A 159 -5.16 9.93 -19.26
CA THR A 159 -5.16 10.83 -20.43
C THR A 159 -3.83 11.57 -20.54
N SER A 160 -3.62 12.32 -21.62
CA SER A 160 -2.42 13.16 -21.81
C SER A 160 -2.18 14.17 -20.67
N GLN A 161 -3.22 14.54 -19.92
CA GLN A 161 -3.16 15.48 -18.79
C GLN A 161 -3.21 14.79 -17.42
N ILE A 162 -3.53 13.49 -17.38
CA ILE A 162 -3.78 12.76 -16.15
C ILE A 162 -2.84 11.56 -16.08
N SER A 163 -1.88 11.65 -15.16
CA SER A 163 -1.09 10.51 -14.71
C SER A 163 -1.15 10.42 -13.19
N TYR A 164 -0.91 9.22 -12.68
CA TYR A 164 -0.80 8.96 -11.26
C TYR A 164 0.55 8.31 -10.98
N THR A 165 1.26 8.83 -9.99
CA THR A 165 2.50 8.21 -9.48
C THR A 165 2.25 7.75 -8.06
N THR A 166 2.72 6.56 -7.70
CA THR A 166 2.56 6.05 -6.34
C THR A 166 3.27 6.94 -5.33
N TYR A 167 2.74 6.98 -4.11
CA TYR A 167 3.30 7.79 -3.04
C TYR A 167 4.77 7.41 -2.76
N ARG A 168 5.64 8.42 -2.75
CA ARG A 168 7.02 8.33 -2.29
C ARG A 168 7.11 9.12 -0.99
N HIS A 169 7.42 8.43 0.10
CA HIS A 169 7.53 9.08 1.40
C HIS A 169 8.70 10.09 1.39
N PRO A 170 8.54 11.30 1.94
CA PRO A 170 9.59 12.33 1.97
C PRO A 170 10.92 11.86 2.59
N PHE A 171 10.88 10.81 3.42
CA PHE A 171 12.06 10.15 3.99
C PHE A 171 13.15 9.88 2.94
N HIS A 172 12.79 9.37 1.76
CA HIS A 172 13.76 9.01 0.71
C HIS A 172 14.63 10.19 0.29
N ASP A 173 14.01 11.36 0.13
CA ASP A 173 14.73 12.55 -0.32
C ASP A 173 15.49 13.20 0.84
N ASN A 174 14.98 13.09 2.07
CA ASN A 174 15.65 13.60 3.27
C ASN A 174 16.98 12.87 3.56
N ILE A 175 17.02 11.53 3.47
CA ILE A 175 18.24 10.78 3.77
C ILE A 175 19.29 10.90 2.65
N LYS A 176 18.86 11.04 1.39
CA LYS A 176 19.77 11.14 0.24
C LYS A 176 20.52 12.47 0.21
N ASN A 177 19.90 13.54 0.69
CA ASN A 177 20.48 14.87 0.70
C ASN A 177 21.48 15.10 1.85
N GLN A 178 21.68 14.12 2.73
CA GLN A 178 22.64 14.22 3.80
C GLN A 178 24.02 13.78 3.32
N VAL A 179 25.01 14.64 3.53
CA VAL A 179 26.40 14.38 3.21
C VAL A 179 27.07 13.80 4.46
N ALA A 180 27.91 12.78 4.30
CA ALA A 180 28.80 12.35 5.36
C ALA A 180 29.67 13.55 5.76
N VAL A 181 29.51 14.04 6.98
CA VAL A 181 30.40 15.08 7.49
C VAL A 181 31.72 14.40 7.77
N ASP A 182 32.80 14.84 7.10
CA ASP A 182 34.15 14.35 7.33
C ASP A 182 34.43 14.32 8.83
N SER A 183 34.60 13.11 9.37
CA SER A 183 34.94 12.88 10.78
C SER A 183 36.32 13.45 11.16
N LEU A 184 37.04 14.10 10.24
CA LEU A 184 38.37 14.67 10.46
C LEU A 184 38.41 15.80 11.51
N GLN A 185 37.27 16.28 12.02
CA GLN A 185 37.22 17.22 13.16
C GLN A 185 36.86 16.57 14.51
N GLN A 186 36.64 15.26 14.56
CA GLN A 186 36.61 14.50 15.81
C GLN A 186 37.67 13.41 15.76
N SER A 187 38.94 13.82 15.68
CA SER A 187 40.03 13.03 16.23
C SER A 187 39.77 12.84 17.73
N SER A 188 39.16 11.72 18.07
CA SER A 188 38.95 11.30 19.44
C SER A 188 38.99 9.79 19.39
N ASP A 189 39.88 9.17 20.16
CA ASP A 189 40.08 7.72 20.35
C ASP A 189 38.83 6.99 20.91
N ALA A 190 37.62 7.37 20.49
CA ALA A 190 36.35 6.88 21.00
C ALA A 190 35.87 5.69 20.15
N GLU A 191 35.83 4.50 20.75
CA GLU A 191 35.31 3.27 20.14
C GLU A 191 33.86 3.38 19.65
N SER A 192 33.09 4.39 20.12
CA SER A 192 31.69 4.56 19.74
C SER A 192 31.24 6.02 19.62
N ILE A 193 30.36 6.27 18.65
CA ILE A 193 29.63 7.51 18.42
C ILE A 193 28.32 7.45 19.20
N THR A 194 28.13 8.36 20.16
CA THR A 194 26.88 8.44 20.95
C THR A 194 25.83 9.29 20.23
N ILE A 195 24.71 8.66 19.88
CA ILE A 195 23.60 9.28 19.13
C ILE A 195 22.35 9.31 20.01
N LYS A 196 21.65 10.46 20.07
CA LYS A 196 20.38 10.57 20.81
C LYS A 196 19.29 9.74 20.13
N ASP A 197 18.64 8.87 20.88
CA ASP A 197 17.74 7.86 20.33
C ASP A 197 16.42 7.79 21.10
N MET A 198 15.29 7.64 20.40
CA MET A 198 13.97 7.55 21.00
C MET A 198 13.51 6.10 21.22
N ILE A 199 14.04 5.14 20.45
CA ILE A 199 13.73 3.70 20.57
C ILE A 199 14.60 3.07 21.66
N TYR A 200 15.89 3.39 21.67
CA TYR A 200 16.90 2.99 22.65
C TYR A 200 17.33 4.18 23.50
N ALA A 201 16.38 4.78 24.20
CA ALA A 201 16.62 5.97 25.01
C ALA A 201 17.65 5.75 26.15
N PRO A 202 18.40 6.79 26.55
CA PRO A 202 18.39 8.16 25.97
C PRO A 202 19.26 8.30 24.71
N SER A 203 20.15 7.35 24.48
CA SER A 203 21.14 7.35 23.42
C SER A 203 21.61 5.95 23.08
N TYR A 204 22.13 5.79 21.86
CA TYR A 204 22.74 4.57 21.35
C TYR A 204 24.21 4.81 21.03
N GLY A 205 25.09 3.87 21.38
CA GLY A 205 26.50 3.89 21.03
C GLY A 205 26.73 3.08 19.75
N LEU A 206 26.97 3.77 18.64
CA LEU A 206 27.30 3.14 17.35
C LEU A 206 28.82 2.99 17.26
N ASN A 207 29.34 1.81 16.90
CA ASN A 207 30.77 1.63 16.71
C ASN A 207 31.29 2.58 15.60
N ALA A 208 32.39 3.28 15.88
CA ALA A 208 32.92 4.31 14.99
C ALA A 208 33.47 3.71 13.68
N ASP A 209 34.24 2.62 13.77
CA ASP A 209 34.81 1.94 12.60
C ASP A 209 33.71 1.33 11.72
N GLU A 210 32.68 0.75 12.33
CA GLU A 210 31.52 0.22 11.59
C GLU A 210 30.78 1.34 10.86
N TYR A 211 30.58 2.49 11.51
CA TYR A 211 29.96 3.65 10.87
C TYR A 211 30.79 4.15 9.69
N ASP A 212 32.11 4.23 9.84
CA ASP A 212 33.00 4.70 8.78
C ASP A 212 33.00 3.73 7.59
N ASP A 213 33.01 2.41 7.82
CA ASP A 213 32.88 1.41 6.75
C ASP A 213 31.56 1.55 5.98
N ILE A 214 30.43 1.68 6.70
CA ILE A 214 29.11 1.87 6.09
C ILE A 214 29.03 3.19 5.31
N SER A 215 29.47 4.29 5.92
CA SER A 215 29.27 5.65 5.41
C SER A 215 30.15 5.97 4.21
N ASN A 216 31.38 5.45 4.18
CA ASN A 216 32.28 5.56 3.03
C ASN A 216 31.89 4.59 1.90
N GLY A 217 31.22 3.48 2.23
CA GLY A 217 30.89 2.42 1.27
C GLY A 217 32.11 1.60 0.85
N GLU A 218 33.13 1.58 1.71
CA GLU A 218 34.34 0.77 1.57
C GLU A 218 34.54 0.03 2.91
N THR A 219 34.74 -1.28 2.84
CA THR A 219 34.86 -2.14 4.02
C THR A 219 36.33 -2.30 4.42
N PHE A 220 36.73 -1.80 5.59
CA PHE A 220 38.07 -1.99 6.12
C PHE A 220 38.10 -2.91 7.35
N THR A 221 37.16 -2.72 8.29
CA THR A 221 37.15 -3.41 9.58
C THR A 221 36.02 -4.44 9.67
N TYR A 222 34.85 -4.12 9.11
CA TYR A 222 33.64 -4.92 9.12
C TYR A 222 33.32 -5.42 7.71
N ASP A 223 32.95 -6.69 7.61
CA ASP A 223 32.46 -7.31 6.37
C ASP A 223 31.23 -8.16 6.69
N TYR A 224 30.06 -7.70 6.24
CA TYR A 224 28.82 -8.46 6.34
C TYR A 224 27.88 -8.20 5.16
N PRO A 225 26.99 -9.14 4.83
CA PRO A 225 26.13 -9.04 3.65
C PRO A 225 25.27 -7.78 3.66
N GLY A 226 25.42 -6.97 2.60
CA GLY A 226 24.64 -5.74 2.40
C GLY A 226 25.26 -4.47 2.98
N ILE A 227 26.43 -4.51 3.61
CA ILE A 227 27.08 -3.32 4.21
C ILE A 227 27.24 -2.15 3.22
N ASN A 228 27.50 -2.46 1.95
CA ASN A 228 27.65 -1.49 0.86
C ASN A 228 26.31 -1.08 0.19
N ASP A 229 25.16 -1.47 0.76
CA ASP A 229 23.86 -1.09 0.23
C ASP A 229 23.65 0.43 0.30
N THR A 230 23.18 1.02 -0.80
CA THR A 230 23.05 2.47 -0.93
C THR A 230 22.00 3.06 0.01
N LEU A 231 20.89 2.37 0.25
CA LEU A 231 19.87 2.81 1.20
C LEU A 231 20.42 2.73 2.62
N TYR A 232 21.08 1.62 2.96
CA TYR A 232 21.66 1.43 4.29
C TYR A 232 22.72 2.49 4.61
N ARG A 233 23.58 2.82 3.65
CA ARG A 233 24.56 3.90 3.76
C ARG A 233 23.92 5.26 4.05
N HIS A 234 22.96 5.70 3.22
CA HIS A 234 22.28 6.98 3.44
C HIS A 234 21.55 7.01 4.79
N LEU A 235 20.99 5.86 5.20
CA LEU A 235 20.31 5.71 6.47
C LEU A 235 21.26 5.82 7.67
N ALA A 236 22.46 5.24 7.62
CA ALA A 236 23.47 5.37 8.67
C ALA A 236 23.95 6.82 8.80
N ILE A 237 24.23 7.49 7.68
CA ILE A 237 24.57 8.92 7.64
C ILE A 237 23.45 9.76 8.27
N ALA A 238 22.20 9.47 7.89
CA ALA A 238 21.03 10.15 8.43
C ALA A 238 20.87 9.95 9.93
N TYR A 239 21.10 8.74 10.41
CA TYR A 239 20.99 8.37 11.81
C TYR A 239 22.00 9.12 12.69
N LYS A 240 23.27 9.25 12.25
CA LYS A 240 24.28 10.07 12.94
C LYS A 240 23.86 11.54 13.07
N GLN A 241 23.15 12.08 12.07
CA GLN A 241 22.71 13.48 12.00
C GLN A 241 21.25 13.70 12.45
N ASN A 242 20.64 12.72 13.10
CA ASN A 242 19.19 12.67 13.28
C ASN A 242 18.64 13.72 14.27
N ASN A 243 19.52 14.41 15.01
CA ASN A 243 19.15 15.38 16.05
C ASN A 243 18.44 16.65 15.53
N ILE A 244 18.53 16.97 14.23
CA ILE A 244 17.94 18.18 13.63
C ILE A 244 16.58 17.90 12.96
N GLN A 245 16.20 16.62 12.82
CA GLN A 245 15.02 16.23 12.05
C GLN A 245 13.71 16.30 12.88
N SER A 246 12.57 16.38 12.18
CA SER A 246 11.25 16.30 12.81
C SER A 246 11.06 14.96 13.53
N LYS A 247 10.31 14.95 14.64
CA LYS A 247 10.08 13.74 15.46
C LYS A 247 9.63 12.51 14.64
N ASN A 248 8.78 12.72 13.64
CA ASN A 248 8.26 11.64 12.80
C ASN A 248 9.34 11.09 11.86
N LEU A 249 10.12 11.96 11.23
CA LEU A 249 11.22 11.54 10.37
C LEU A 249 12.30 10.82 11.19
N ARG A 250 12.60 11.35 12.39
CA ARG A 250 13.50 10.71 13.34
C ARG A 250 13.09 9.29 13.66
N LEU A 251 11.82 9.06 14.01
CA LEU A 251 11.31 7.71 14.29
C LEU A 251 11.51 6.76 13.11
N ILE A 252 11.28 7.22 11.87
CA ILE A 252 11.47 6.41 10.66
C ILE A 252 12.94 6.05 10.46
N VAL A 253 13.84 7.02 10.60
CA VAL A 253 15.30 6.83 10.49
C VAL A 253 15.80 5.88 11.58
N GLU A 254 15.49 6.15 12.85
CA GLU A 254 15.92 5.32 13.99
C GLU A 254 15.38 3.89 13.84
N PHE A 255 14.11 3.71 13.48
CA PHE A 255 13.50 2.39 13.33
C PHE A 255 14.18 1.59 12.22
N LEU A 256 14.31 2.16 11.01
CA LEU A 256 14.93 1.47 9.89
C LEU A 256 16.39 1.16 10.18
N PHE A 257 17.13 2.10 10.78
CA PHE A 257 18.55 1.92 11.09
C PHE A 257 18.74 0.72 12.01
N HIS A 258 18.06 0.72 13.16
CA HIS A 258 18.16 -0.37 14.14
C HIS A 258 17.68 -1.70 13.58
N TYR A 259 16.61 -1.69 12.78
CA TYR A 259 16.12 -2.92 12.15
C TYR A 259 17.15 -3.50 11.18
N MET A 260 17.71 -2.69 10.28
CA MET A 260 18.69 -3.15 9.31
C MET A 260 20.03 -3.53 9.94
N HIS A 261 20.46 -2.81 10.99
CA HIS A 261 21.70 -3.06 11.73
C HIS A 261 21.61 -4.31 12.62
N SER A 262 20.49 -4.50 13.34
CA SER A 262 20.37 -5.59 14.32
C SER A 262 19.71 -6.85 13.76
N VAL A 263 18.75 -6.73 12.85
CA VAL A 263 18.01 -7.87 12.30
C VAL A 263 18.59 -8.31 10.97
N GLY A 264 18.80 -7.39 10.04
CA GLY A 264 19.45 -7.68 8.76
C GLY A 264 19.14 -6.66 7.68
N ILE A 265 20.09 -6.48 6.75
CA ILE A 265 20.00 -5.48 5.69
C ILE A 265 19.00 -5.94 4.63
N ILE A 266 17.96 -5.13 4.47
CA ILE A 266 16.88 -5.33 3.51
C ILE A 266 17.43 -5.12 2.10
N LYS A 267 17.19 -6.09 1.22
CA LYS A 267 17.52 -6.02 -0.21
C LYS A 267 16.33 -5.59 -1.05
N ILE A 268 15.18 -6.22 -0.85
CA ILE A 268 13.94 -5.87 -1.53
C ILE A 268 12.73 -6.30 -0.68
N VAL A 269 11.63 -5.58 -0.83
CA VAL A 269 10.36 -5.92 -0.17
C VAL A 269 9.28 -6.04 -1.22
N THR A 270 8.58 -7.17 -1.23
CA THR A 270 7.46 -7.42 -2.16
C THR A 270 6.23 -7.86 -1.38
N LEU A 271 5.03 -7.60 -1.91
CA LEU A 271 3.79 -7.94 -1.19
C LEU A 271 3.64 -9.46 -0.95
N ASP A 272 3.95 -10.29 -1.94
CA ASP A 272 3.78 -11.75 -1.83
C ASP A 272 5.05 -12.48 -1.34
N GLY A 273 6.23 -11.94 -1.63
CA GLY A 273 7.52 -12.55 -1.28
C GLY A 273 8.06 -12.17 0.10
N GLY A 274 7.47 -11.17 0.78
CA GLY A 274 7.95 -10.75 2.09
C GLY A 274 9.12 -9.77 2.02
N ILE A 275 9.97 -9.82 3.04
CA ILE A 275 11.21 -9.05 3.14
C ILE A 275 12.36 -9.97 2.74
N GLU A 276 13.09 -9.63 1.68
CA GLU A 276 14.33 -10.29 1.28
C GLU A 276 15.52 -9.50 1.85
N TYR A 277 16.51 -10.23 2.36
CA TYR A 277 17.72 -9.66 2.98
C TYR A 277 18.96 -10.07 2.18
N TYR A 278 20.04 -9.29 2.28
CA TYR A 278 21.32 -9.68 1.69
C TYR A 278 21.97 -10.89 2.41
N GLY A 279 21.70 -11.05 3.71
CA GLY A 279 22.21 -12.15 4.53
C GLY A 279 21.08 -12.87 5.30
N THR A 280 21.44 -13.79 6.20
CA THR A 280 20.45 -14.45 7.06
C THR A 280 19.98 -13.49 8.16
N PRO A 281 18.68 -13.14 8.23
CA PRO A 281 18.19 -12.22 9.26
C PRO A 281 18.20 -12.88 10.65
N ASN A 282 18.55 -12.10 11.67
CA ASN A 282 18.47 -12.51 13.07
C ASN A 282 17.15 -12.01 13.69
N HIS A 283 16.06 -12.74 13.46
CA HIS A 283 14.73 -12.38 13.97
C HIS A 283 14.66 -12.27 15.51
N ASN A 284 15.57 -12.89 16.25
CA ASN A 284 15.65 -12.74 17.71
C ASN A 284 16.04 -11.32 18.14
N ARG A 285 16.67 -10.55 17.23
CA ARG A 285 17.00 -9.13 17.45
C ARG A 285 15.88 -8.18 17.08
N PHE A 286 14.75 -8.67 16.55
CA PHE A 286 13.53 -7.86 16.51
C PHE A 286 12.92 -7.84 17.92
N ASP A 287 13.59 -7.11 18.80
CA ASP A 287 13.33 -7.09 20.24
C ASP A 287 12.01 -6.37 20.60
N GLU A 288 11.67 -6.34 21.88
CA GLU A 288 10.45 -5.69 22.35
C GLU A 288 10.44 -4.17 22.08
N ARG A 289 11.59 -3.49 22.03
CA ARG A 289 11.65 -2.05 21.74
C ARG A 289 11.31 -1.80 20.27
N LEU A 290 11.87 -2.59 19.36
CA LEU A 290 11.54 -2.52 17.93
C LEU A 290 10.09 -2.95 17.66
N LYS A 291 9.59 -4.00 18.32
CA LYS A 291 8.17 -4.39 18.22
C LYS A 291 7.24 -3.28 18.69
N LEU A 292 7.57 -2.56 19.76
CA LEU A 292 6.79 -1.40 20.19
C LEU A 292 6.91 -0.23 19.19
N ALA A 293 8.10 0.01 18.63
CA ALA A 293 8.36 1.10 17.70
C ALA A 293 7.77 0.88 16.29
N VAL A 294 7.60 -0.36 15.83
CA VAL A 294 7.04 -0.65 14.51
C VAL A 294 5.59 -0.15 14.35
N VAL A 295 4.84 -0.06 15.46
CA VAL A 295 3.45 0.38 15.45
C VAL A 295 3.33 1.87 15.08
N PRO A 296 3.95 2.83 15.80
CA PRO A 296 3.94 4.23 15.40
C PRO A 296 4.67 4.46 14.06
N PHE A 297 5.73 3.71 13.75
CA PHE A 297 6.37 3.73 12.42
C PHE A 297 5.36 3.41 11.31
N ALA A 298 4.66 2.28 11.42
CA ALA A 298 3.69 1.84 10.43
C ALA A 298 2.50 2.80 10.29
N ARG A 299 2.06 3.43 11.39
CA ARG A 299 1.02 4.47 11.36
C ARG A 299 1.43 5.69 10.54
N LEU A 300 2.69 6.12 10.63
CA LEU A 300 3.21 7.23 9.81
C LEU A 300 3.20 6.87 8.32
N ILE A 301 3.67 5.67 7.98
CA ILE A 301 3.69 5.21 6.58
C ILE A 301 2.26 5.08 6.02
N LEU A 302 1.37 4.45 6.77
CA LEU A 302 -0.03 4.31 6.40
C LEU A 302 -0.72 5.66 6.20
N SER A 303 -0.48 6.61 7.11
CA SER A 303 -1.05 7.96 7.01
C SER A 303 -0.57 8.68 5.75
N GLY A 304 0.73 8.58 5.43
CA GLY A 304 1.27 9.14 4.19
C GLY A 304 0.61 8.56 2.94
N GLU A 305 0.47 7.24 2.87
CA GLU A 305 -0.16 6.53 1.75
C GLU A 305 -1.62 6.94 1.55
N ILE A 306 -2.42 6.94 2.61
CA ILE A 306 -3.85 7.32 2.53
C ILE A 306 -3.99 8.80 2.15
N ASN A 307 -3.29 9.70 2.86
CA ASN A 307 -3.40 11.14 2.65
C ASN A 307 -2.96 11.55 1.24
N TYR A 308 -1.90 10.92 0.73
CA TYR A 308 -1.47 11.15 -0.64
C TYR A 308 -2.60 10.80 -1.62
N ASN A 309 -3.22 9.64 -1.48
CA ASN A 309 -4.21 9.15 -2.43
C ASN A 309 -5.60 9.79 -2.31
N THR A 310 -5.92 10.42 -1.19
CA THR A 310 -7.19 11.13 -0.98
C THR A 310 -7.09 12.65 -1.20
N ARG A 311 -5.89 13.20 -1.41
CA ARG A 311 -5.64 14.66 -1.51
C ARG A 311 -6.47 15.40 -2.57
N SER A 312 -6.89 14.70 -3.63
CA SER A 312 -7.60 15.28 -4.77
C SER A 312 -9.12 15.26 -4.62
N ILE A 313 -9.63 14.71 -3.53
CA ILE A 313 -11.06 14.68 -3.22
C ILE A 313 -11.47 16.07 -2.74
N LYS A 314 -12.55 16.60 -3.31
CA LYS A 314 -13.01 17.96 -3.03
C LYS A 314 -14.46 17.93 -2.56
N PRO A 315 -14.83 18.76 -1.57
CA PRO A 315 -16.23 19.04 -1.28
C PRO A 315 -16.93 19.53 -2.54
N PHE A 316 -18.17 19.10 -2.74
CA PHE A 316 -19.03 19.49 -3.85
C PHE A 316 -20.43 19.75 -3.30
N TYR A 317 -21.06 20.84 -3.71
CA TYR A 317 -22.44 21.14 -3.35
C TYR A 317 -23.33 20.87 -4.56
N ASN A 318 -24.23 19.89 -4.45
CA ASN A 318 -25.07 19.48 -5.57
C ASN A 318 -26.21 20.51 -5.76
N PRO A 319 -26.29 21.20 -6.92
CA PRO A 319 -27.31 22.22 -7.15
C PRO A 319 -28.73 21.67 -7.27
N ASN A 320 -28.90 20.38 -7.57
CA ASN A 320 -30.21 19.75 -7.73
C ASN A 320 -30.79 19.25 -6.41
N SER A 321 -29.97 18.62 -5.56
CA SER A 321 -30.40 18.12 -4.24
C SER A 321 -30.20 19.14 -3.12
N LEU A 322 -29.41 20.20 -3.33
CA LEU A 322 -29.04 21.19 -2.31
C LEU A 322 -28.31 20.57 -1.09
N GLU A 323 -27.54 19.51 -1.33
CA GLU A 323 -26.83 18.77 -0.30
C GLU A 323 -25.30 18.79 -0.53
N PRO A 324 -24.50 18.79 0.56
CA PRO A 324 -23.06 18.60 0.45
C PRO A 324 -22.74 17.15 0.06
N SER A 325 -21.72 16.99 -0.77
CA SER A 325 -21.16 15.72 -1.20
C SER A 325 -19.64 15.86 -1.39
N TRP A 326 -19.00 14.78 -1.82
CA TRP A 326 -17.57 14.74 -2.13
C TRP A 326 -17.39 14.25 -3.56
N LYS A 327 -16.53 14.92 -4.33
CA LYS A 327 -16.22 14.53 -5.71
C LYS A 327 -14.82 13.90 -5.77
N ALA A 328 -14.71 12.66 -6.26
CA ALA A 328 -13.38 12.14 -6.65
C ALA A 328 -13.15 12.29 -8.14
N PRO A 329 -11.89 12.48 -8.54
CA PRO A 329 -11.51 12.53 -9.95
C PRO A 329 -11.36 11.15 -10.60
N SER A 330 -11.31 10.05 -9.85
CA SER A 330 -11.00 8.72 -10.39
C SER A 330 -11.49 7.58 -9.49
N LEU A 331 -11.58 6.37 -10.05
CA LEU A 331 -11.88 5.16 -9.29
C LEU A 331 -10.77 4.86 -8.27
N LEU A 332 -9.51 5.09 -8.63
CA LEU A 332 -8.36 4.94 -7.71
C LEU A 332 -8.57 5.77 -6.44
N THR A 333 -8.88 7.05 -6.61
CA THR A 333 -9.12 7.95 -5.48
C THR A 333 -10.33 7.51 -4.66
N ALA A 334 -11.41 7.04 -5.30
CA ALA A 334 -12.60 6.53 -4.62
C ALA A 334 -12.32 5.26 -3.80
N LEU A 335 -11.46 4.37 -4.29
CA LEU A 335 -11.02 3.17 -3.57
C LEU A 335 -10.25 3.53 -2.30
N TYR A 336 -9.29 4.46 -2.38
CA TYR A 336 -8.60 4.98 -1.19
C TYR A 336 -9.51 5.77 -0.26
N PHE A 337 -10.50 6.50 -0.80
CA PHE A 337 -11.52 7.17 0.02
C PHE A 337 -12.37 6.17 0.79
N SER A 338 -12.72 5.06 0.14
CA SER A 338 -13.43 3.96 0.80
C SER A 338 -12.62 3.37 1.94
N ALA A 339 -11.29 3.29 1.81
CA ALA A 339 -10.40 2.89 2.90
C ALA A 339 -10.35 3.97 3.99
N PHE A 340 -10.22 5.26 3.63
CA PHE A 340 -10.20 6.38 4.58
C PHE A 340 -11.46 6.45 5.46
N TYR A 341 -12.65 6.18 4.89
CA TYR A 341 -13.91 6.17 5.63
C TYR A 341 -14.21 4.86 6.36
N MET A 342 -13.37 3.83 6.22
CA MET A 342 -13.48 2.68 7.11
C MET A 342 -13.26 3.19 8.53
N LYS A 343 -14.28 3.09 9.38
CA LYS A 343 -14.21 3.58 10.76
C LYS A 343 -13.19 2.76 11.54
N PRO A 344 -12.02 3.32 11.88
CA PRO A 344 -11.00 2.55 12.58
C PRO A 344 -11.53 2.13 13.94
N GLY A 345 -11.31 0.87 14.33
CA GLY A 345 -11.83 0.31 15.57
C GLY A 345 -13.30 -0.12 15.50
N SER A 346 -14.00 0.08 14.39
CA SER A 346 -15.37 -0.40 14.17
C SER A 346 -15.47 -1.50 13.12
N GLU A 347 -14.77 -1.37 11.99
CA GLU A 347 -14.86 -2.31 10.87
C GLU A 347 -13.50 -2.58 10.21
N ILE A 348 -13.22 -3.84 9.87
CA ILE A 348 -11.98 -4.28 9.23
C ILE A 348 -12.27 -5.24 8.08
N TYR A 349 -11.37 -5.26 7.09
CA TYR A 349 -11.35 -6.34 6.11
C TYR A 349 -10.62 -7.55 6.67
N ARG A 350 -11.25 -8.72 6.56
CA ARG A 350 -10.66 -10.00 6.96
C ARG A 350 -10.63 -10.96 5.77
N LYS A 351 -9.54 -11.70 5.62
CA LYS A 351 -9.47 -12.80 4.64
C LYS A 351 -10.41 -13.93 5.11
N CYS A 352 -11.15 -14.53 4.18
CA CYS A 352 -11.94 -15.72 4.46
C CYS A 352 -11.04 -16.86 4.96
N ALA A 353 -11.43 -17.50 6.07
CA ALA A 353 -10.68 -18.62 6.64
C ALA A 353 -10.86 -19.95 5.87
N ASN A 354 -11.73 -20.00 4.87
CA ASN A 354 -11.81 -21.17 3.98
C ASN A 354 -10.60 -21.15 3.02
N PRO A 355 -9.69 -22.15 3.05
CA PRO A 355 -8.48 -22.12 2.23
C PRO A 355 -8.72 -22.12 0.73
N SER A 356 -9.93 -22.48 0.27
CA SER A 356 -10.33 -22.42 -1.14
C SER A 356 -10.94 -21.08 -1.54
N CYS A 357 -10.92 -20.07 -0.66
CA CYS A 357 -11.54 -18.77 -0.87
C CYS A 357 -10.58 -17.63 -0.53
N ASP A 358 -10.24 -16.83 -1.53
CA ASP A 358 -9.37 -15.66 -1.37
C ASP A 358 -10.13 -14.35 -1.12
N LYS A 359 -11.45 -14.44 -0.87
CA LYS A 359 -12.27 -13.26 -0.63
C LYS A 359 -11.92 -12.57 0.68
N TYR A 360 -11.72 -11.26 0.60
CA TYR A 360 -11.76 -10.33 1.71
C TYR A 360 -13.18 -9.79 1.87
N PHE A 361 -13.61 -9.67 3.12
CA PHE A 361 -14.94 -9.19 3.44
C PHE A 361 -14.91 -8.32 4.68
N LEU A 362 -15.80 -7.33 4.72
CA LEU A 362 -15.91 -6.39 5.82
C LEU A 362 -16.59 -7.06 7.02
N VAL A 363 -16.01 -6.85 8.21
CA VAL A 363 -16.55 -7.32 9.49
C VAL A 363 -16.37 -6.28 10.56
N LYS A 364 -17.26 -6.27 11.56
CA LYS A 364 -17.04 -5.47 12.75
C LYS A 364 -15.79 -5.96 13.50
N THR A 365 -14.96 -5.04 13.99
CA THR A 365 -13.77 -5.32 14.82
C THR A 365 -14.11 -6.18 16.03
N SER A 366 -15.22 -5.87 16.71
CA SER A 366 -15.72 -6.62 17.87
C SER A 366 -16.17 -8.05 17.55
N ASN A 367 -16.37 -8.40 16.27
CA ASN A 367 -16.81 -9.73 15.86
C ASN A 367 -15.62 -10.63 15.48
N SER A 368 -14.91 -11.14 16.50
CA SER A 368 -13.82 -12.11 16.33
C SER A 368 -14.31 -13.49 15.82
N ARG A 369 -15.61 -13.79 15.97
CA ARG A 369 -16.20 -15.09 15.59
C ARG A 369 -16.46 -15.23 14.09
N LYS A 370 -16.72 -14.12 13.37
CA LYS A 370 -16.98 -14.16 11.92
C LYS A 370 -15.68 -14.38 11.13
N LYS A 371 -15.40 -15.64 10.82
CA LYS A 371 -14.19 -16.10 10.10
C LYS A 371 -14.39 -16.35 8.60
N TYR A 372 -15.63 -16.48 8.15
CA TYR A 372 -15.95 -16.84 6.76
C TYR A 372 -16.80 -15.75 6.10
N CYS A 373 -16.58 -15.54 4.80
CA CYS A 373 -17.31 -14.52 4.04
C CYS A 373 -18.79 -14.88 3.84
N CYS A 374 -19.14 -16.18 3.86
CA CYS A 374 -20.51 -16.68 3.71
C CYS A 374 -20.67 -18.07 4.36
N ASP A 375 -21.92 -18.50 4.54
CA ASP A 375 -22.25 -19.81 5.12
C ASP A 375 -21.73 -20.98 4.28
N ASN A 376 -21.72 -20.85 2.95
CA ASN A 376 -21.17 -21.88 2.06
C ASN A 376 -19.68 -22.13 2.34
N CYS A 377 -18.89 -21.07 2.56
CA CYS A 377 -17.47 -21.20 2.92
C CYS A 377 -17.29 -21.85 4.30
N ARG A 378 -18.14 -21.50 5.27
CA ARG A 378 -18.13 -22.14 6.60
C ARG A 378 -18.41 -23.63 6.48
N ASN A 379 -19.47 -24.00 5.76
CA ASN A 379 -19.93 -25.38 5.62
C ASN A 379 -18.89 -26.23 4.85
N ALA A 380 -18.32 -25.69 3.77
CA ALA A 380 -17.27 -26.36 3.00
C ALA A 380 -16.02 -26.64 3.87
N ASN A 381 -15.58 -25.67 4.68
CA ASN A 381 -14.43 -25.86 5.56
C ASN A 381 -14.71 -26.87 6.69
N ASN A 382 -15.93 -26.88 7.23
CA ASN A 382 -16.35 -27.86 8.24
C ASN A 382 -16.33 -29.29 7.67
N GLN A 383 -16.86 -29.49 6.46
CA GLN A 383 -16.82 -30.79 5.77
C GLN A 383 -15.38 -31.26 5.51
N ARG A 384 -14.50 -30.36 5.04
CA ARG A 384 -13.08 -30.67 4.85
C ARG A 384 -12.42 -31.09 6.16
N SER A 385 -12.63 -30.33 7.23
CA SER A 385 -12.06 -30.62 8.54
C SER A 385 -12.53 -31.96 9.09
N HIS A 386 -13.81 -32.30 8.89
CA HIS A 386 -14.35 -33.61 9.24
C HIS A 386 -13.65 -34.74 8.47
N ARG A 387 -13.50 -34.62 7.14
CA ARG A 387 -12.79 -35.61 6.32
C ARG A 387 -11.35 -35.84 6.78
N ILE A 388 -10.62 -34.77 7.09
CA ILE A 388 -9.23 -34.86 7.60
C ILE A 388 -9.19 -35.59 8.95
N LYS A 389 -10.13 -35.29 9.86
CA LYS A 389 -10.20 -35.98 11.16
C LYS A 389 -10.49 -37.47 11.01
N VAL A 390 -11.43 -37.84 10.13
CA VAL A 390 -11.76 -39.25 9.85
C VAL A 390 -10.55 -39.97 9.23
N GLN A 391 -9.79 -39.32 8.37
CA GLN A 391 -8.59 -39.89 7.76
C GLN A 391 -7.42 -40.06 8.74
N LYS A 392 -7.25 -39.15 9.71
CA LYS A 392 -6.21 -39.22 10.75
C LYS A 392 -6.55 -40.16 11.92
N GLY A 393 -7.83 -40.48 12.08
CA GLY A 393 -8.31 -41.45 13.07
C GLY A 393 -8.38 -42.89 12.55
N LYS A 394 -7.99 -43.10 11.29
CA LYS A 394 -7.60 -44.39 10.73
C LYS A 394 -6.08 -44.45 10.69
#